data_AF-G5S3R5-F1
#
_entry.id   AF-G5S3R5-F1
#
_cell.length_a   1.000
_cell.length_b   1.000
_cell.length_c   1.000
_cell.angle_alpha   90.00
_cell.angle_beta   90.00
_cell.angle_gamma   90.00
#
_symmetry.space_group_name_H-M   'P 1'
#
loop_
_entity.id
_entity.type
_entity.pdbx_description
1 polymer ?
#
loop_
_entity_poly.entity_id
_entity_poly.type
_entity_poly.pdbx_seq_one_letter_code
_entity_poly.pdbx_strand_id
1 'polypeptide(L)' 'MALWGGRFTQAADQRFKQFNDSLRFDYRLAEQDIVGSVAWSKALVTVGVLTADEQRQLEEALN' A
#
# COMPACT_ATOMS: atom_id res chain seq x y z
N MET A 1 5.96 -9.71 -0.79
CA MET A 1 4.61 -10.02 -0.30
C MET A 1 3.62 -9.52 -1.36
N ALA A 2 2.61 -10.30 -1.75
CA ALA A 2 1.63 -9.88 -2.76
C ALA A 2 0.39 -9.30 -2.06
N LEU A 3 -0.15 -8.19 -2.57
CA LEU A 3 -1.37 -7.55 -2.04
C LEU A 3 -2.64 -8.42 -2.23
N TRP A 4 -2.54 -9.45 -3.05
CA TRP A 4 -3.60 -10.38 -3.40
C TRP A 4 -3.02 -11.79 -3.48
N GLY A 5 -3.78 -12.78 -3.03
CA GLY A 5 -3.28 -14.17 -2.98
C GLY A 5 -4.27 -15.17 -2.39
N GLY A 6 -5.22 -14.74 -1.55
CA GLY A 6 -6.18 -15.65 -0.90
C GLY A 6 -7.08 -16.46 -1.84
N ARG A 7 -7.18 -16.08 -3.12
CA ARG A 7 -7.96 -16.80 -4.15
C ARG A 7 -7.13 -17.79 -4.97
N PHE A 8 -5.81 -17.71 -4.93
CA PHE A 8 -4.92 -18.52 -5.78
C PHE A 8 -4.26 -19.62 -4.95
N THR A 9 -4.14 -20.82 -5.53
CA THR A 9 -3.52 -21.98 -4.87
C THR A 9 -2.03 -22.13 -5.19
N GLN A 10 -1.53 -21.38 -6.18
CA GLN A 10 -0.14 -21.46 -6.66
C GLN A 10 0.43 -20.06 -6.87
N ALA A 11 1.76 -19.96 -6.85
CA ALA A 11 2.47 -18.73 -7.14
C ALA A 11 2.45 -18.40 -8.64
N ALA A 12 2.57 -17.11 -8.95
CA ALA A 12 2.75 -16.65 -10.32
C ALA A 12 4.09 -17.12 -10.90
N ASP A 13 4.10 -17.44 -12.20
CA ASP A 13 5.32 -17.67 -12.97
C ASP A 13 6.21 -16.41 -12.95
N GLN A 14 7.53 -16.60 -12.86
CA GLN A 14 8.49 -15.50 -12.78
C GLN A 14 8.44 -14.57 -13.99
N ARG A 15 8.19 -15.11 -15.19
CA ARG A 15 8.08 -14.32 -16.43
C ARG A 15 6.82 -13.48 -16.40
N PHE A 16 5.72 -14.03 -15.87
CA PHE A 16 4.49 -13.28 -15.68
C PHE A 16 4.68 -12.13 -14.69
N LYS A 17 5.38 -12.37 -13.58
CA LYS A 17 5.72 -11.32 -12.62
C LYS A 17 6.52 -10.18 -13.27
N GLN A 18 7.58 -10.50 -14.00
CA GLN A 18 8.40 -9.49 -14.70
C GLN A 18 7.60 -8.70 -15.74
N PHE A 19 6.66 -9.36 -16.43
CA PHE A 19 5.80 -8.72 -17.41
C PHE A 19 4.78 -7.77 -16.75
N ASN A 20 4.19 -8.16 -15.62
CA ASN A 20 3.11 -7.44 -14.95
C ASN A 20 3.60 -6.32 -14.01
N ASP A 21 4.78 -6.47 -13.40
CA ASP A 21 5.28 -5.50 -12.42
C ASP A 21 5.52 -4.12 -13.05
N SER A 22 4.85 -3.10 -12.51
CA SER A 22 4.99 -1.69 -12.91
C SER A 22 6.09 -0.94 -12.16
N LEU A 23 6.68 -1.57 -11.12
CA LEU A 23 7.68 -0.97 -10.22
C LEU A 23 8.83 -0.28 -10.95
N ARG A 24 9.24 -0.81 -12.11
CA ARG A 24 10.31 -0.26 -12.95
C ARG A 24 10.06 1.17 -13.44
N PHE A 25 8.83 1.67 -13.39
CA PHE A 25 8.49 3.04 -13.82
C PHE A 25 7.58 3.79 -12.84
N ASP A 26 6.71 3.11 -12.11
CA ASP A 26 5.76 3.77 -11.20
C ASP A 26 6.40 4.22 -9.87
N TYR A 27 7.62 3.75 -9.53
CA TYR A 27 8.34 4.20 -8.34
C TYR A 27 8.49 5.73 -8.25
N ARG A 28 8.41 6.42 -9.40
CA ARG A 28 8.39 7.88 -9.49
C ARG A 28 7.20 8.52 -8.76
N LEU A 29 6.16 7.74 -8.50
CA LEU A 29 4.96 8.15 -7.79
C LEU A 29 5.03 7.88 -6.27
N ALA A 30 6.16 7.38 -5.75
CA ALA A 30 6.28 6.98 -4.35
C ALA A 30 5.94 8.12 -3.37
N GLU A 31 6.41 9.33 -3.63
CA GLU A 31 6.10 10.50 -2.78
C GLU A 31 4.60 10.82 -2.79
N GLN A 32 3.96 10.75 -3.95
CA GLN A 32 2.52 11.01 -4.07
C GLN A 32 1.68 9.91 -3.41
N ASP A 33 2.12 8.65 -3.52
CA ASP A 33 1.46 7.51 -2.88
C ASP A 33 1.57 7.57 -1.35
N ILE A 34 2.72 7.99 -0.82
CA ILE A 34 2.93 8.22 0.63
C ILE A 34 2.02 9.35 1.12
N VAL A 35 1.98 10.49 0.43
CA VAL A 35 1.09 11.61 0.78
C VAL A 35 -0.38 11.18 0.75
N GLY A 36 -0.78 10.42 -0.28
CA GLY A 36 -2.11 9.83 -0.38
C GLY A 36 -2.42 8.87 0.77
N SER A 37 -1.45 8.05 1.17
CA SER A 37 -1.58 7.09 2.28
C SER A 37 -1.75 7.79 3.63
N VAL A 38 -1.05 8.91 3.88
CA VAL A 38 -1.25 9.75 5.07
C VAL A 38 -2.64 10.38 5.07
N ALA A 39 -3.13 10.88 3.93
CA ALA A 39 -4.49 11.40 3.84
C ALA A 39 -5.55 10.32 4.08
N TRP A 40 -5.32 9.11 3.55
CA TRP A 40 -6.22 7.98 3.75
C TRP A 40 -6.25 7.51 5.21
N SER A 41 -5.12 7.49 5.90
CA SER A 41 -5.09 7.13 7.33
C SER A 41 -5.94 8.08 8.18
N LYS A 42 -5.93 9.39 7.87
CA LYS A 42 -6.81 10.39 8.51
C LYS A 42 -8.28 10.13 8.21
N ALA A 43 -8.62 9.76 6.96
CA ALA A 43 -9.99 9.40 6.60
C ALA A 43 -10.50 8.18 7.39
N LEU A 44 -9.65 7.17 7.61
CA LEU A 44 -10.02 5.97 8.39
C LEU A 44 -10.36 6.26 9.86
N VAL A 45 -9.76 7.30 10.46
CA VAL A 45 -10.14 7.75 11.80
C VAL A 45 -11.57 8.30 11.83
N THR A 46 -11.98 9.03 10.78
CA THR A 46 -13.32 9.66 10.74
C THR A 46 -14.47 8.64 10.75
N VAL A 47 -14.20 7.42 10.29
CA VAL A 47 -15.16 6.31 10.25
C VAL A 47 -14.90 5.26 11.33
N GLY A 48 -13.96 5.53 12.25
CA GLY A 48 -13.66 4.66 13.39
C GLY A 48 -12.97 3.34 13.04
N VAL A 49 -12.35 3.23 11.86
CA VAL A 49 -11.53 2.07 11.49
C VAL A 49 -10.17 2.11 12.17
N LEU A 50 -9.61 3.32 12.35
CA LEU A 50 -8.39 3.55 13.13
C LEU A 50 -8.71 4.44 14.34
N THR A 51 -8.00 4.18 15.43
CA THR A 51 -7.91 5.14 16.55
C THR A 51 -6.95 6.28 16.19
N ALA A 52 -7.04 7.39 16.94
CA ALA A 52 -6.14 8.53 16.75
C ALA A 52 -4.66 8.19 17.03
N ASP A 53 -4.40 7.24 17.93
CA ASP A 53 -3.03 6.80 18.25
C ASP A 53 -2.45 5.90 17.16
N GLU A 54 -3.25 4.96 16.62
CA GLU A 54 -2.84 4.15 15.48
C GLU A 54 -2.57 5.01 14.23
N GLN A 55 -3.42 6.02 13.98
CA GLN A 55 -3.21 6.93 12.85
C GLN A 55 -1.92 7.74 12.99
N ARG A 56 -1.62 8.24 14.20
CA ARG A 56 -0.35 8.95 14.46
C ARG A 56 0.86 8.07 14.20
N GLN A 57 0.86 6.84 14.72
CA GLN A 57 1.96 5.90 14.50
C GLN A 57 2.15 5.58 13.01
N LEU A 58 1.05 5.45 12.26
CA LEU A 58 1.09 5.20 10.83
C LEU A 58 1.65 6.40 10.05
N GLU A 59 1.24 7.62 10.38
CA GLU A 59 1.76 8.84 9.76
C GLU A 59 3.24 9.08 10.10
N GLU A 60 3.67 8.79 11.33
CA GLU A 60 5.08 8.85 11.72
C GLU A 60 5.95 7.84 10.95
N ALA A 61 5.43 6.63 10.69
CA ALA A 61 6.16 5.61 9.94
C ALA A 61 6.22 5.86 8.41
N LEU A 62 5.32 6.69 7.88
CA LEU A 62 5.25 7.04 6.47
C LEU A 62 6.14 8.23 6.09
N ASN A 63 6.56 9.04 7.06
CA ASN A 63 7.46 10.19 6.89
C ASN A 63 8.93 9.81 7.12
#